data_AF-A0A7V8XZY1-F1
#
_entry.id   AF-A0A7V8XZY1-F1
#
_cell.length_a   1.000
_cell.length_b   1.000
_cell.length_c   1.000
_cell.angle_alpha   90.00
_cell.angle_beta   90.00
_cell.angle_gamma   90.00
#
_symmetry.space_group_name_H-M   'P 1'
#
loop_
_entity.id
_entity.type
_entity.pdbx_description
1 polymer ?
#
loop_
_entity_poly.entity_id
_entity_poly.type
_entity_poly.pdbx_seq_one_letter_code
_entity_poly.pdbx_strand_id
1 'polypeptide(L)'
;MIFDEQTHQRAKEIIARYGRPRSALLPLLHLVQSAEGHVSLDGIAFCAEQLELTHAEVTAVVTFYSMYKQRPCGEHLVSVCTNTLCAVLGGDQIYDTLKAHLGVGHEETAGIPGEPGSVTLEHAECLAACDFAPVLQVNYEYYDNQTPESATELVDALRRGERPAPSRGASLTDWRTVEMELAGYPEGLDQQVEGPSAAEETLVGLELANARGWSAPGMPERPPPLPAPPPPPEKT
;
A
#
# COMPACT_ATOMS: atom_id res chain seq x y z
N MET A 1 5.32 -4.00 28.46
CA MET A 1 6.00 -4.44 27.23
C MET A 1 5.09 -4.10 26.07
N ILE A 2 5.63 -3.63 24.95
CA ILE A 2 4.84 -3.19 23.78
C ILE A 2 4.06 -4.37 23.18
N PHE A 3 4.67 -5.56 23.17
CA PHE A 3 4.01 -6.81 22.81
C PHE A 3 3.44 -7.45 24.07
N ASP A 4 2.11 -7.39 24.19
CA ASP A 4 1.35 -7.95 25.30
C ASP A 4 0.89 -9.39 25.02
N GLU A 5 0.16 -9.98 25.97
CA GLU A 5 -0.35 -11.35 25.83
C GLU A 5 -1.23 -11.51 24.59
N GLN A 6 -2.04 -10.50 24.27
CA GLN A 6 -2.90 -10.53 23.08
C GLN A 6 -2.07 -10.56 21.81
N THR A 7 -0.99 -9.78 21.75
CA THR A 7 -0.06 -9.76 20.61
C THR A 7 0.64 -11.11 20.43
N HIS A 8 1.10 -11.72 21.53
CA HIS A 8 1.68 -13.07 21.48
C HIS A 8 0.66 -14.13 21.04
N GLN A 9 -0.59 -14.01 21.47
CA GLN A 9 -1.65 -14.93 21.06
C GLN A 9 -1.96 -14.80 19.57
N ARG A 10 -2.09 -13.56 19.06
CA ARG A 10 -2.26 -13.29 17.63
C ARG A 10 -1.08 -13.80 16.80
N ALA A 11 0.14 -13.62 17.28
CA ALA A 11 1.33 -14.14 16.60
C ALA A 11 1.27 -15.67 16.42
N LYS A 12 0.90 -16.41 17.48
CA LYS A 12 0.74 -17.88 17.41
C LYS A 12 -0.33 -18.29 16.40
N GLU A 13 -1.46 -17.59 16.37
CA GLU A 13 -2.55 -17.83 15.43
C GLU A 13 -2.13 -17.56 13.98
N ILE A 14 -1.41 -16.46 13.73
CA ILE A 14 -0.83 -16.16 12.41
C ILE A 14 0.11 -17.30 11.98
N ILE A 15 1.02 -17.73 12.85
CA ILE A 15 1.98 -18.82 12.56
C ILE A 15 1.24 -20.12 12.21
N ALA A 16 0.18 -20.45 12.96
CA ALA A 16 -0.60 -21.67 12.76
C ALA A 16 -1.31 -21.74 11.38
N ARG A 17 -1.47 -20.62 10.67
CA ARG A 17 -2.04 -20.60 9.31
C ARG A 17 -1.09 -21.20 8.26
N TYR A 18 0.19 -21.38 8.57
CA TYR A 18 1.21 -21.79 7.62
C TYR A 18 1.82 -23.14 7.97
N GLY A 19 2.06 -23.98 6.95
CA GLY A 19 2.78 -25.25 7.12
C GLY A 19 4.27 -25.10 7.43
N ARG A 20 4.84 -23.90 7.26
CA ARG A 20 6.23 -23.56 7.63
C ARG A 20 6.22 -22.24 8.40
N PRO A 21 6.76 -22.16 9.63
CA PRO A 21 6.69 -20.96 10.47
C PRO A 21 7.23 -19.70 9.78
N ARG A 22 8.37 -19.79 9.09
CA ARG A 22 8.98 -18.66 8.36
C ARG A 22 8.04 -17.98 7.36
N SER A 23 7.06 -18.70 6.80
CA SER A 23 6.08 -18.12 5.86
C SER A 23 5.16 -17.09 6.52
N ALA A 24 5.11 -17.07 7.85
CA ALA A 24 4.28 -16.15 8.63
C ALA A 24 4.95 -14.79 8.89
N LEU A 25 6.19 -14.57 8.43
CA LEU A 25 6.96 -13.36 8.73
C LEU A 25 6.27 -12.07 8.26
N LEU A 26 5.72 -12.06 7.05
CA LEU A 26 5.10 -10.87 6.47
C LEU A 26 3.88 -10.39 7.29
N PRO A 27 2.86 -11.22 7.58
CA PRO A 27 1.75 -10.80 8.44
C PRO A 27 2.18 -10.53 9.89
N LEU A 28 3.22 -11.17 10.41
CA LEU A 28 3.77 -10.84 11.73
C LEU A 28 4.39 -9.44 11.77
N LEU A 29 5.04 -9.00 10.70
CA LEU A 29 5.58 -7.64 10.61
C LEU A 29 4.45 -6.60 10.59
N HIS A 30 3.32 -6.88 9.92
CA HIS A 30 2.12 -6.03 10.02
C HIS A 30 1.55 -6.01 11.45
N LEU A 31 1.51 -7.15 12.15
CA LEU A 31 1.11 -7.20 13.56
C LEU A 31 2.01 -6.33 14.45
N VAL A 32 3.33 -6.35 14.21
CA VAL A 32 4.29 -5.49 14.90
C VAL A 32 4.00 -4.01 14.62
N GLN A 33 3.81 -3.62 13.35
CA GLN A 33 3.48 -2.24 12.99
C GLN A 33 2.17 -1.77 13.63
N SER A 34 1.17 -2.64 13.76
CA SER A 34 -0.04 -2.32 14.49
C SER A 34 0.23 -2.05 15.99
N ALA A 35 1.06 -2.88 16.62
CA ALA A 35 1.37 -2.76 18.04
C ALA A 35 2.22 -1.52 18.39
N GLU A 36 3.16 -1.12 17.52
CA GLU A 36 4.14 -0.07 17.85
C GLU A 36 4.22 1.10 16.84
N GLY A 37 3.46 1.03 15.74
CA GLY A 37 3.35 2.07 14.70
C GLY A 37 4.42 2.00 13.59
N HIS A 38 5.40 1.12 13.71
CA HIS A 38 6.48 0.88 12.74
C HIS A 38 7.17 -0.45 13.10
N VAL A 39 8.20 -0.88 12.37
CA VAL A 39 9.02 -2.05 12.73
C VAL A 39 10.31 -1.58 13.40
N SER A 40 10.33 -1.65 14.74
CA SER A 40 11.50 -1.31 15.54
C SER A 40 12.49 -2.48 15.64
N LEU A 41 13.65 -2.25 16.29
CA LEU A 41 14.58 -3.34 16.62
C LEU A 41 13.94 -4.38 17.56
N ASP A 42 13.05 -3.95 18.45
CA ASP A 42 12.31 -4.84 19.35
C ASP A 42 11.28 -5.66 18.55
N GLY A 43 10.63 -5.06 17.55
CA GLY A 43 9.77 -5.76 16.60
C GLY A 43 10.51 -6.80 15.77
N ILE A 44 11.73 -6.48 15.31
CA ILE A 44 12.61 -7.45 14.62
C ILE A 44 12.96 -8.61 15.55
N ALA A 45 13.34 -8.33 16.79
CA ALA A 45 13.69 -9.35 17.78
C ALA A 45 12.48 -10.24 18.11
N PHE A 46 11.30 -9.65 18.26
CA PHE A 46 10.04 -10.36 18.48
C PHE A 46 9.76 -11.34 17.34
N CYS A 47 9.78 -10.90 16.08
CA CYS A 47 9.56 -11.79 14.94
C CYS A 47 10.63 -12.89 14.82
N ALA A 48 11.89 -12.56 15.11
CA ALA A 48 12.99 -13.51 15.10
C ALA A 48 12.78 -14.62 16.14
N GLU A 49 12.38 -14.27 17.37
CA GLU A 49 12.07 -15.22 18.43
C GLU A 49 10.86 -16.10 18.07
N GLN A 50 9.75 -15.49 17.60
CA GLN A 50 8.53 -16.23 17.29
C GLN A 50 8.71 -17.26 16.15
N LEU A 51 9.67 -17.03 15.24
CA LEU A 51 9.87 -17.83 14.03
C LEU A 51 11.15 -18.65 14.01
N GLU A 52 11.97 -18.59 15.06
CA GLU A 52 13.31 -19.18 15.12
C GLU A 52 14.21 -18.71 13.96
N LEU A 53 14.14 -17.41 13.63
CA LEU A 53 14.96 -16.76 12.60
C LEU A 53 16.08 -15.93 13.23
N THR A 54 17.08 -15.59 12.44
CA THR A 54 18.07 -14.58 12.85
C THR A 54 17.53 -13.16 12.66
N HIS A 55 18.02 -12.21 13.46
CA HIS A 55 17.68 -10.79 13.28
C HIS A 55 18.04 -10.29 11.88
N ALA A 56 19.13 -10.80 11.30
CA ALA A 56 19.56 -10.45 9.95
C ALA A 56 18.56 -10.90 8.88
N GLU A 57 17.98 -12.08 9.00
CA GLU A 57 16.95 -12.57 8.07
C GLU A 57 15.68 -11.73 8.14
N VAL A 58 15.26 -11.34 9.34
CA VAL A 58 14.10 -10.45 9.51
C VAL A 58 14.39 -9.05 8.96
N THR A 59 15.56 -8.49 9.30
CA THR A 59 16.01 -7.18 8.80
C THR A 59 16.07 -7.15 7.26
N ALA A 60 16.53 -8.23 6.63
CA ALA A 60 16.56 -8.34 5.18
C ALA A 60 15.15 -8.25 4.56
N VAL A 61 14.13 -8.81 5.21
CA VAL A 61 12.73 -8.70 4.75
C VAL A 61 12.19 -7.29 4.98
N VAL A 62 12.41 -6.72 6.17
CA VAL A 62 11.96 -5.36 6.52
C VAL A 62 12.55 -4.31 5.60
N THR A 63 13.82 -4.44 5.22
CA THR A 63 14.50 -3.51 4.31
C THR A 63 14.16 -3.73 2.84
N PHE A 64 13.65 -4.92 2.48
CA PHE A 64 13.30 -5.27 1.11
C PHE A 64 11.89 -4.80 0.73
N TYR A 65 10.92 -4.92 1.63
CA TYR A 65 9.54 -4.51 1.38
C TYR A 65 9.26 -3.12 1.96
N SER A 66 8.93 -2.16 1.10
CA SER A 66 8.65 -0.76 1.47
C SER A 66 7.42 -0.58 2.38
N MET A 67 6.55 -1.57 2.50
CA MET A 67 5.38 -1.54 3.39
C MET A 67 5.79 -1.60 4.88
N TYR A 68 6.98 -2.13 5.18
CA TYR A 68 7.49 -2.21 6.55
C TYR A 68 8.31 -0.95 6.89
N LYS A 69 7.63 -0.01 7.53
CA LYS A 69 8.15 1.28 7.92
C LYS A 69 9.15 1.09 9.05
N GLN A 70 10.39 1.52 8.83
CA GLN A 70 11.45 1.44 9.84
C GLN A 70 11.49 2.67 10.76
N ARG A 71 10.68 3.68 10.45
CA ARG A 71 10.55 4.93 11.22
C ARG A 71 9.11 5.08 11.71
N PRO A 72 8.89 5.73 12.87
CA PRO A 72 7.54 5.98 13.37
C PRO A 72 6.67 6.73 12.36
N CYS A 73 5.55 6.12 11.99
CA CYS A 73 4.56 6.72 11.10
C CYS A 73 3.54 7.58 11.85
N GLY A 74 2.92 8.51 11.14
CA GLY A 74 1.74 9.24 11.60
C GLY A 74 0.51 8.33 11.76
N GLU A 75 -0.61 8.92 12.19
CA GLU A 75 -1.91 8.26 12.13
C GLU A 75 -2.29 7.91 10.69
N HIS A 76 -1.82 8.72 9.73
CA HIS A 76 -2.09 8.54 8.31
C HIS A 76 -0.79 8.45 7.51
N LEU A 77 -0.60 7.36 6.78
CA LEU A 77 0.36 7.24 5.69
C LEU A 77 -0.30 7.70 4.40
N VAL A 78 0.20 8.78 3.79
CA VAL A 78 -0.25 9.31 2.51
C VAL A 78 0.78 8.97 1.44
N SER A 79 0.39 8.07 0.53
CA SER A 79 1.24 7.55 -0.54
C SER A 79 0.81 8.13 -1.88
N VAL A 80 1.67 8.93 -2.51
CA VAL A 80 1.38 9.56 -3.80
C VAL A 80 2.02 8.76 -4.93
N CYS A 81 1.24 8.26 -5.88
CA CYS A 81 1.79 7.59 -7.05
C CYS A 81 2.52 8.60 -7.96
N THR A 82 3.83 8.43 -8.10
CA THR A 82 4.69 9.23 -9.01
C THR A 82 5.23 8.40 -10.17
N ASN A 83 4.65 7.23 -10.43
CA ASN A 83 5.03 6.42 -11.59
C ASN A 83 4.42 7.01 -12.88
N THR A 84 5.01 6.62 -14.02
CA THR A 84 4.82 7.13 -15.38
C THR A 84 3.45 7.76 -15.68
N LEU A 85 2.35 7.02 -15.55
CA LEU A 85 1.04 7.56 -15.93
C LEU A 85 0.56 8.64 -14.97
N CYS A 86 0.69 8.41 -13.65
CA CYS A 86 0.33 9.42 -12.66
C CYS A 86 1.23 10.64 -12.79
N ALA A 87 2.54 10.47 -12.97
CA ALA A 87 3.49 11.56 -13.20
C ALA A 87 3.08 12.46 -14.37
N VAL A 88 2.74 11.86 -15.54
CA VAL A 88 2.26 12.60 -16.72
C VAL A 88 0.96 13.37 -16.44
N LEU A 89 0.09 12.83 -15.59
CA LEU A 89 -1.20 13.43 -15.25
C LEU A 89 -1.15 14.37 -14.02
N GLY A 90 0.02 14.60 -13.43
CA GLY A 90 0.21 15.56 -12.33
C GLY A 90 0.57 14.96 -10.97
N GLY A 91 0.87 13.67 -10.88
CA GLY A 91 1.29 12.99 -9.64
C GLY A 91 2.53 13.61 -9.00
N ASP A 92 3.55 13.97 -9.79
CA ASP A 92 4.74 14.67 -9.29
C ASP A 92 4.39 16.04 -8.70
N GLN A 93 3.50 16.77 -9.37
CA GLN A 93 3.00 18.06 -8.91
C GLN A 93 2.23 17.93 -7.59
N ILE A 94 1.41 16.89 -7.43
CA ILE A 94 0.71 16.60 -6.18
C ILE A 94 1.72 16.32 -5.07
N TYR A 95 2.70 15.44 -5.31
CA TYR A 95 3.70 15.09 -4.30
C TYR A 95 4.50 16.32 -3.85
N ASP A 96 4.99 17.14 -4.78
CA ASP A 96 5.73 18.37 -4.46
C ASP A 96 4.87 19.39 -3.71
N THR A 97 3.58 19.50 -4.06
CA THR A 97 2.63 20.38 -3.38
C THR A 97 2.43 19.94 -1.93
N LEU A 98 2.16 18.65 -1.69
CA LEU A 98 1.98 18.12 -0.35
C LEU A 98 3.26 18.21 0.49
N LYS A 99 4.41 17.91 -0.10
CA LYS A 99 5.72 18.06 0.53
C LYS A 99 5.94 19.49 1.02
N ALA A 100 5.65 20.49 0.18
CA ALA A 100 5.78 21.90 0.56
C ALA A 100 4.75 22.32 1.62
N HIS A 101 3.50 21.85 1.49
CA HIS A 101 2.40 22.17 2.41
C HIS A 101 2.61 21.60 3.81
N LEU A 102 3.05 20.35 3.90
CA LEU A 102 3.32 19.66 5.16
C LEU A 102 4.70 19.98 5.75
N GLY A 103 5.64 20.44 4.93
CA GLY A 103 7.01 20.71 5.33
C GLY A 103 7.84 19.45 5.63
N VAL A 104 7.52 18.34 4.97
CA VAL A 104 8.15 17.02 5.17
C VAL A 104 8.51 16.37 3.84
N GLY A 105 9.58 15.58 3.81
CA GLY A 105 10.01 14.78 2.66
C GLY A 105 9.42 13.37 2.61
N HIS A 106 10.06 12.50 1.84
CA HIS A 106 9.70 11.08 1.73
C HIS A 106 9.90 10.36 3.06
N GLU A 107 8.86 9.65 3.49
CA GLU A 107 8.80 8.89 4.74
C GLU A 107 9.14 9.74 5.98
N GLU A 108 8.80 11.03 5.91
CA GLU A 108 8.85 11.95 7.04
C GLU A 108 7.42 12.28 7.50
N THR A 109 7.28 12.59 8.79
CA THR A 109 5.99 12.75 9.45
C THR A 109 5.77 14.19 9.88
N ALA A 110 4.67 14.79 9.43
CA ALA A 110 4.17 16.06 9.91
C ALA A 110 3.32 15.84 11.17
N GLY A 111 3.65 16.53 12.25
CA GLY A 111 3.05 16.31 13.57
C GLY A 111 3.85 15.33 14.43
N ILE A 112 3.23 14.78 15.46
CA ILE A 112 3.83 13.77 16.34
C ILE A 112 3.41 12.39 15.83
N PRO A 113 4.33 11.48 15.47
CA PRO A 113 3.98 10.14 14.99
C PRO A 113 2.99 9.41 15.89
N GLY A 114 1.94 8.84 15.29
CA GLY A 114 0.85 8.13 15.96
C GLY A 114 -0.17 9.00 16.69
N GLU A 115 0.02 10.31 16.80
CA GLU A 115 -0.99 11.21 17.37
C GLU A 115 -2.06 11.58 16.33
N PRO A 116 -3.29 11.94 16.78
CA PRO A 116 -4.38 12.28 15.87
C PRO A 116 -4.01 13.35 14.83
N GLY A 117 -4.29 13.07 13.57
CA GLY A 117 -4.03 13.96 12.43
C GLY A 117 -2.55 14.09 12.05
N SER A 118 -1.65 13.28 12.60
CA SER A 118 -0.26 13.21 12.11
C SER A 118 -0.18 12.47 10.77
N VAL A 119 0.63 12.98 9.85
CA VAL A 119 0.68 12.51 8.46
C VAL A 119 2.11 12.16 8.07
N THR A 120 2.36 10.92 7.69
CA THR A 120 3.59 10.51 6.98
C THR A 120 3.36 10.63 5.49
N LEU A 121 4.23 11.32 4.77
CA LEU A 121 4.14 11.48 3.32
C LEU A 121 5.16 10.57 2.62
N GLU A 122 4.74 9.84 1.59
CA GLU A 122 5.65 9.09 0.75
C GLU A 122 5.38 9.26 -0.74
N HIS A 123 6.44 9.22 -1.55
CA HIS A 123 6.30 8.94 -2.96
C HIS A 123 6.18 7.42 -3.10
N ALA A 124 5.18 6.98 -3.83
CA ALA A 124 4.95 5.59 -4.13
C ALA A 124 5.17 5.33 -5.62
N GLU A 125 5.59 4.11 -5.91
CA GLU A 125 5.57 3.58 -7.26
C GLU A 125 4.12 3.28 -7.71
N CYS A 126 3.97 2.51 -8.79
CA CYS A 126 2.65 2.19 -9.32
C CYS A 126 1.71 1.55 -8.27
N LEU A 127 0.61 2.24 -7.98
CA LEU A 127 -0.48 1.76 -7.10
C LEU A 127 -1.55 0.95 -7.87
N ALA A 128 -1.25 0.53 -9.10
CA ALA A 128 -2.11 -0.31 -9.94
C ALA A 128 -3.54 0.20 -10.20
N ALA A 129 -3.76 1.52 -10.11
CA ALA A 129 -5.05 2.19 -10.35
C ALA A 129 -4.95 3.22 -11.48
N CYS A 130 -4.22 2.85 -12.54
CA CYS A 130 -3.90 3.72 -13.68
C CYS A 130 -5.13 4.32 -14.39
N ASP A 131 -6.25 3.59 -14.41
CA ASP A 131 -7.51 4.05 -15.03
C ASP A 131 -8.09 5.31 -14.35
N PHE A 132 -7.62 5.62 -13.13
CA PHE A 132 -8.08 6.76 -12.31
C PHE A 132 -6.96 7.74 -11.93
N ALA A 133 -5.85 7.69 -12.64
CA ALA A 133 -4.71 8.55 -12.36
C ALA A 133 -5.07 10.05 -12.47
N PRO A 134 -4.50 10.92 -11.61
CA PRO A 134 -3.55 10.63 -10.52
C PRO A 134 -4.18 9.99 -9.28
N VAL A 135 -3.48 9.02 -8.69
CA VAL A 135 -3.97 8.25 -7.53
C VAL A 135 -3.09 8.46 -6.30
N LEU A 136 -3.76 8.61 -5.17
CA LEU A 136 -3.17 8.58 -3.83
C LEU A 136 -3.75 7.40 -3.05
N GLN A 137 -2.99 6.93 -2.07
CA GLN A 137 -3.53 6.11 -0.99
C GLN A 137 -3.38 6.82 0.35
N VAL A 138 -4.36 6.63 1.23
CA VAL A 138 -4.24 6.95 2.65
C VAL A 138 -4.47 5.67 3.42
N ASN A 139 -3.46 5.20 4.18
CA ASN A 139 -3.54 3.94 4.91
C ASN A 139 -4.04 2.79 4.01
N TYR A 140 -3.49 2.68 2.79
CA TYR A 140 -3.84 1.71 1.74
C TYR A 140 -5.23 1.82 1.11
N GLU A 141 -6.05 2.80 1.51
CA GLU A 141 -7.33 3.09 0.86
C GLU A 141 -7.17 4.08 -0.30
N TYR A 142 -7.93 3.91 -1.38
CA TYR A 142 -7.73 4.66 -2.62
C TYR A 142 -8.44 6.02 -2.61
N TYR A 143 -7.72 7.02 -3.09
CA TYR A 143 -8.21 8.35 -3.43
C TYR A 143 -7.82 8.66 -4.87
N ASP A 144 -8.80 8.46 -5.74
CA ASP A 144 -8.67 8.53 -7.19
C ASP A 144 -8.85 9.96 -7.73
N ASN A 145 -8.46 10.19 -8.99
CA ASN A 145 -8.68 11.43 -9.75
C ASN A 145 -8.23 12.71 -9.01
N GLN A 146 -7.11 12.62 -8.28
CA GLN A 146 -6.67 13.70 -7.41
C GLN A 146 -5.99 14.82 -8.20
N THR A 147 -6.17 16.05 -7.70
CA THR A 147 -5.43 17.24 -8.12
C THR A 147 -4.60 17.77 -6.94
N PRO A 148 -3.64 18.69 -7.16
CA PRO A 148 -2.91 19.33 -6.07
C PRO A 148 -3.84 19.96 -5.02
N GLU A 149 -4.94 20.58 -5.45
CA GLU A 149 -5.94 21.20 -4.58
C GLU A 149 -6.71 20.16 -3.76
N SER A 150 -7.26 19.12 -4.41
CA SER A 150 -8.03 18.09 -3.70
C SER A 150 -7.15 17.27 -2.75
N ALA A 151 -5.91 16.99 -3.12
CA ALA A 151 -4.95 16.29 -2.26
C ALA A 151 -4.58 17.13 -1.03
N THR A 152 -4.42 18.45 -1.19
CA THR A 152 -4.18 19.37 -0.07
C THR A 152 -5.38 19.41 0.87
N GLU A 153 -6.59 19.49 0.33
CA GLU A 153 -7.83 19.46 1.12
C GLU A 153 -7.99 18.14 1.89
N LEU A 154 -7.69 17.00 1.25
CA LEU A 154 -7.68 15.69 1.86
C LEU A 154 -6.73 15.66 3.07
N VAL A 155 -5.47 16.06 2.89
CA VAL A 155 -4.47 16.08 3.97
C VAL A 155 -4.87 17.04 5.09
N ASP A 156 -5.41 18.22 4.78
CA ASP A 156 -5.89 19.14 5.81
C ASP A 156 -7.09 18.59 6.60
N ALA A 157 -7.98 17.84 5.95
CA ALA A 157 -9.07 17.14 6.63
C ALA A 157 -8.54 16.08 7.60
N LEU A 158 -7.59 15.25 7.17
CA LEU A 158 -6.91 14.28 8.03
C LEU A 158 -6.28 14.97 9.25
N ARG A 159 -5.59 16.10 9.04
CA ARG A 159 -4.97 16.88 10.13
C ARG A 159 -5.97 17.50 11.11
N ARG A 160 -7.24 17.67 10.71
CA ARG A 160 -8.34 18.08 11.60
C ARG A 160 -8.99 16.90 12.33
N GLY A 161 -8.51 15.67 12.10
CA GLY A 161 -9.08 14.44 12.64
C GLY A 161 -10.31 13.94 11.89
N GLU A 162 -10.59 14.50 10.71
CA GLU A 162 -11.65 14.00 9.84
C GLU A 162 -11.16 12.75 9.10
N ARG A 163 -12.10 11.87 8.71
CA ARG A 163 -11.81 10.67 7.92
C ARG A 163 -12.62 10.71 6.62
N PRO A 164 -12.17 11.46 5.60
CA PRO A 164 -12.86 11.54 4.32
C PRO A 164 -13.02 10.14 3.71
N ALA A 165 -14.20 9.83 3.18
CA ALA A 165 -14.46 8.54 2.57
C ALA A 165 -13.51 8.30 1.37
N PRO A 166 -12.87 7.12 1.27
CA PRO A 166 -12.11 6.74 0.09
C PRO A 166 -12.99 6.70 -1.16
N SER A 167 -12.41 6.92 -2.33
CA SER A 167 -13.14 6.73 -3.60
C SER A 167 -13.46 5.26 -3.83
N ARG A 168 -12.56 4.37 -3.40
CA ARG A 168 -12.70 2.91 -3.45
C ARG A 168 -11.96 2.26 -2.28
N GLY A 169 -12.52 1.14 -1.82
CA GLY A 169 -11.95 0.34 -0.74
C GLY A 169 -12.82 0.38 0.52
N ALA A 170 -12.23 0.06 1.67
CA ALA A 170 -12.92 0.06 2.95
C ALA A 170 -13.05 1.49 3.50
N SER A 171 -13.72 1.63 4.66
CA SER A 171 -13.73 2.92 5.35
C SER A 171 -12.35 3.25 5.90
N LEU A 172 -11.90 4.50 5.76
CA LEU A 172 -10.58 4.91 6.25
C LEU A 172 -10.44 4.69 7.77
N THR A 173 -9.41 3.94 8.17
CA THR A 173 -9.00 3.73 9.56
C THR A 173 -7.64 4.39 9.86
N ASP A 174 -7.17 4.34 11.10
CA ASP A 174 -5.82 4.79 11.45
C ASP A 174 -4.76 3.75 11.06
N TRP A 175 -3.50 4.18 11.02
CA TRP A 175 -2.35 3.36 10.63
C TRP A 175 -2.24 2.04 11.41
N ARG A 176 -2.47 2.08 12.72
CA ARG A 176 -2.34 0.86 13.55
C ARG A 176 -3.48 -0.11 13.27
N THR A 177 -4.68 0.41 13.03
CA THR A 177 -5.86 -0.39 12.68
C THR A 177 -5.67 -1.08 11.33
N VAL A 178 -5.29 -0.37 10.26
CA VAL A 178 -5.09 -1.02 8.95
C VAL A 178 -3.96 -2.07 8.98
N GLU A 179 -2.91 -1.84 9.77
CA GLU A 179 -1.84 -2.82 9.94
C GLU A 179 -2.33 -4.09 10.69
N MET A 180 -3.30 -3.96 11.60
CA MET A 180 -3.97 -5.12 12.22
C MET A 180 -4.82 -5.89 11.20
N GLU A 181 -5.51 -5.18 10.32
CA GLU A 181 -6.30 -5.77 9.23
C GLU A 181 -5.40 -6.55 8.26
N LEU A 182 -4.26 -5.96 7.86
CA LEU A 182 -3.24 -6.59 7.02
C LEU A 182 -2.54 -7.78 7.69
N ALA A 183 -2.42 -7.78 9.02
CA ALA A 183 -2.01 -8.96 9.79
C ALA A 183 -3.06 -10.10 9.75
N GLY A 184 -4.23 -9.84 9.17
CA GLY A 184 -5.33 -10.79 9.02
C GLY A 184 -6.24 -10.84 10.24
N TYR A 185 -6.47 -9.69 10.87
CA TYR A 185 -7.49 -9.48 11.91
C TYR A 185 -8.44 -8.33 11.56
N PRO A 186 -9.15 -8.39 10.43
CA PRO A 186 -10.14 -7.38 10.08
C PRO A 186 -11.34 -7.43 11.04
N GLU A 187 -11.62 -6.31 11.69
CA GLU A 187 -12.85 -6.12 12.47
C GLU A 187 -14.00 -5.74 11.52
N GLY A 188 -15.14 -6.45 11.57
CA GLY A 188 -16.33 -6.07 10.79
C GLY A 188 -16.28 -6.41 9.29
N LEU A 189 -15.63 -7.53 8.93
CA LEU A 189 -15.57 -8.12 7.57
C LEU A 189 -16.91 -8.11 6.81
N ASP A 190 -18.02 -8.21 7.54
CA ASP A 190 -19.38 -8.28 7.06
C ASP A 190 -19.95 -6.94 6.55
N GLN A 191 -19.26 -5.81 6.77
CA GLN A 191 -19.80 -4.46 6.49
C GLN A 191 -18.89 -3.58 5.63
N GLN A 192 -17.71 -4.05 5.19
CA GLN A 192 -16.65 -3.16 4.71
C GLN A 192 -16.22 -3.30 3.24
N VAL A 193 -16.77 -4.23 2.45
CA VAL A 193 -16.41 -4.35 1.02
C VAL A 193 -17.62 -4.62 0.14
N GLU A 194 -18.43 -3.58 -0.09
CA GLU A 194 -19.38 -3.53 -1.20
C GLU A 194 -18.95 -2.41 -2.16
N GLY A 195 -18.02 -2.75 -3.06
CA GLY A 195 -17.64 -1.91 -4.20
C GLY A 195 -17.87 -2.69 -5.50
N PRO A 196 -18.18 -2.02 -6.62
CA PRO A 196 -18.30 -2.69 -7.89
C PRO A 196 -16.95 -3.34 -8.28
N SER A 197 -16.99 -4.56 -8.81
CA SER A 197 -15.77 -5.31 -9.19
C SER A 197 -15.03 -4.72 -10.40
N ALA A 198 -15.64 -3.76 -11.09
CA ALA A 198 -15.08 -2.97 -12.17
C ALA A 198 -15.71 -1.58 -12.16
N ALA A 199 -14.94 -0.56 -12.51
CA ALA A 199 -15.45 0.80 -12.66
C ALA A 199 -15.76 1.12 -14.13
N GLU A 200 -16.48 2.22 -14.34
CA GLU A 200 -16.86 2.70 -15.66
C GLU A 200 -15.62 2.90 -16.55
N GLU A 201 -14.59 3.55 -16.01
CA GLU A 201 -13.31 3.86 -16.68
C GLU A 201 -12.65 2.59 -17.23
N THR A 202 -12.65 1.51 -16.45
CA THR A 202 -12.10 0.20 -16.84
C THR A 202 -12.96 -0.49 -17.90
N LEU A 203 -14.27 -0.25 -17.91
CA LEU A 203 -15.22 -0.92 -18.81
C LEU A 203 -15.43 -0.20 -20.15
N VAL A 204 -15.03 1.07 -20.28
CA VAL A 204 -15.24 1.89 -21.50
C VAL A 204 -14.81 1.14 -22.78
N GLY A 205 -13.63 0.50 -22.75
CA GLY A 205 -13.13 -0.25 -23.91
C GLY A 205 -13.99 -1.46 -24.28
N LEU A 206 -14.50 -2.19 -23.28
CA LEU A 206 -15.38 -3.34 -23.46
C LEU A 206 -16.74 -2.92 -24.01
N GLU A 207 -17.33 -1.86 -23.45
CA GLU A 207 -18.61 -1.32 -23.91
C GLU A 207 -18.52 -0.86 -25.36
N LEU A 208 -17.43 -0.17 -25.73
CA LEU A 208 -17.18 0.25 -27.10
C LEU A 208 -17.04 -0.93 -28.05
N ALA A 209 -16.31 -1.98 -27.63
CA ALA A 209 -16.15 -3.19 -28.42
C ALA A 209 -17.50 -3.89 -28.67
N ASN A 210 -18.31 -4.04 -27.62
CA ASN A 210 -19.65 -4.63 -27.72
C ASN A 210 -20.56 -3.82 -28.65
N ALA A 211 -20.60 -2.50 -28.48
CA ALA A 211 -21.41 -1.61 -29.31
C ALA A 211 -21.04 -1.67 -30.80
N ARG A 212 -19.78 -1.97 -31.11
CA ARG A 212 -19.26 -2.07 -32.48
C ARG A 212 -19.19 -3.50 -33.01
N GLY A 213 -19.60 -4.49 -32.23
CA GLY A 213 -19.49 -5.91 -32.59
C GLY A 213 -18.04 -6.37 -32.79
N TRP A 214 -17.08 -5.73 -32.13
CA TRP A 214 -15.67 -6.12 -32.18
C TRP A 214 -15.44 -7.37 -31.36
N SER A 215 -14.68 -8.31 -31.92
CA SER A 215 -14.20 -9.49 -31.21
C SER A 215 -12.73 -9.72 -31.54
N ALA A 216 -11.97 -10.19 -30.55
CA ALA A 216 -10.61 -10.63 -30.79
C ALA A 216 -10.63 -11.87 -31.70
N PRO A 217 -9.69 -12.01 -32.64
CA PRO A 217 -9.48 -13.27 -33.34
C PRO A 217 -9.23 -14.40 -32.33
N GLY A 218 -9.65 -15.62 -32.66
CA GLY A 218 -9.34 -16.77 -31.83
C GLY A 218 -7.84 -16.92 -31.64
N MET A 219 -7.41 -17.19 -30.39
CA MET A 219 -6.02 -17.54 -30.11
C MET A 219 -5.64 -18.78 -30.93
N PRO A 220 -4.58 -18.72 -31.76
CA PRO A 220 -4.17 -19.87 -32.56
C PRO A 220 -3.68 -21.00 -31.64
N GLU A 221 -3.95 -22.26 -32.00
CA GLU A 221 -3.49 -23.43 -31.21
C GLU A 221 -1.97 -23.47 -31.03
N ARG A 222 -1.24 -22.91 -32.01
CA ARG A 222 0.20 -22.70 -31.92
C ARG A 222 0.48 -21.19 -31.91
N PRO A 223 1.14 -20.67 -30.87
CA PRO A 223 1.61 -19.29 -30.91
C PRO A 223 2.60 -19.12 -32.08
N PRO A 224 2.61 -17.94 -32.72
CA PRO A 224 3.61 -17.65 -33.74
C PRO A 224 5.02 -17.79 -33.15
N PRO A 225 6.02 -18.21 -33.94
CA PRO A 225 7.39 -18.25 -33.46
C PRO A 225 7.83 -16.86 -33.00
N LEU A 226 8.51 -16.80 -31.86
CA LEU A 226 9.11 -15.54 -31.40
C LEU A 226 10.07 -15.01 -32.47
N PRO A 227 10.14 -13.68 -32.67
CA PRO A 227 11.13 -13.10 -33.55
C PRO A 227 12.53 -13.53 -33.09
N ALA A 228 13.43 -13.77 -34.06
CA ALA A 228 14.82 -14.10 -33.74
C ALA A 228 15.43 -12.93 -32.94
N PRO A 229 16.16 -13.19 -31.85
CA PRO A 229 16.86 -12.14 -31.14
C PRO A 229 17.86 -11.46 -32.09
N PRO A 230 18.12 -10.15 -31.92
CA PRO A 230 19.17 -9.48 -32.69
C PRO A 230 20.52 -10.18 -32.46
N PRO A 231 21.43 -10.17 -33.45
CA PRO A 231 22.76 -10.72 -33.26
C PRO A 231 23.45 -10.00 -32.10
N PRO A 232 24.27 -10.71 -31.29
CA PRO A 232 25.02 -10.07 -30.22
C PRO A 232 25.93 -8.97 -30.80
N PRO A 233 26.17 -7.88 -30.06
CA PRO A 233 27.09 -6.84 -30.51
C PRO A 233 28.48 -7.44 -30.76
N GLU A 234 29.16 -6.98 -31.82
CA GLU A 234 30.55 -7.36 -32.08
C GLU A 234 31.41 -6.96 -30.88
N LYS A 235 32.15 -7.93 -30.33
CA LYS A 235 33.11 -7.68 -29.25
C LYS A 235 34.20 -6.75 -29.81
N THR A 236 34.24 -5.52 -29.31
CA THR A 236 35.33 -4.57 -29.52
C THR A 236 36.48 -4.84 -28.57
#